data_AF-A0A6B3AHL8-F1
#
_entry.id   AF-A0A6B3AHL8-F1
#
_cell.length_a   1.000
_cell.length_b   1.000
_cell.length_c   1.000
_cell.angle_alpha   90.00
_cell.angle_beta   90.00
_cell.angle_gamma   90.00
#
_symmetry.space_group_name_H-M   'P 1'
#
loop_
_entity.id
_entity.type
_entity.pdbx_description
1 polymer ?
#
loop_
_entity_poly.entity_id
_entity_poly.type
_entity_poly.pdbx_seq_one_letter_code
_entity_poly.pdbx_strand_id
1 'polypeptide(L)' 'MHSAANLTFGVYKHLLKVPENWAALGWGIDQEHFLAALEECRNFRNGLMHFSPDPVTEEQLRPAQGLLELLRSLDPQI' A
#
# COMPACT_ATOMS: atom_id res chain seq x y z
N MET A 1 6.33 21.54 -9.72
CA MET A 1 6.60 20.70 -8.53
C MET A 1 5.49 19.65 -8.44
N HIS A 2 5.72 18.46 -8.97
CA HIS A 2 4.79 17.33 -8.76
C HIS A 2 5.35 16.50 -7.61
N SER A 3 4.96 16.87 -6.39
CA SER A 3 5.34 16.15 -5.18
C SER A 3 4.82 14.72 -5.21
N ALA A 4 5.51 13.81 -4.53
CA ALA A 4 5.13 12.40 -4.38
C ALA A 4 3.69 12.19 -3.83
N ALA A 5 3.06 13.25 -3.30
CA ALA A 5 1.68 13.28 -2.84
C ALA A 5 0.62 13.21 -3.97
N ASN A 6 0.97 13.50 -5.23
CA ASN A 6 0.04 13.39 -6.36
C ASN A 6 0.05 12.00 -7.03
N LEU A 7 0.85 11.08 -6.49
CA LEU A 7 0.92 9.72 -6.97
C LEU A 7 -0.31 8.99 -6.44
N THR A 8 -1.20 8.57 -7.34
CA THR A 8 -2.28 7.67 -6.93
C THR A 8 -1.67 6.36 -6.44
N PHE A 9 -2.38 5.62 -5.59
CA PHE A 9 -1.94 4.31 -5.07
C PHE A 9 -1.36 3.37 -6.14
N GLY A 10 -1.88 3.43 -7.37
CA GLY A 10 -1.38 2.64 -8.50
C GLY A 10 0.02 3.04 -8.99
N VAL A 11 0.42 4.29 -8.81
CA VAL A 11 1.73 4.81 -9.22
C VAL A 11 2.82 4.46 -8.20
N TYR A 12 2.48 4.40 -6.90
CA TYR A 12 3.42 3.87 -5.89
C TYR A 12 3.87 2.46 -6.23
N LYS A 13 2.95 1.57 -6.65
CA LYS A 13 3.34 0.23 -7.14
C LYS A 13 4.39 0.31 -8.24
N HIS A 14 4.19 1.19 -9.22
CA HIS A 14 5.07 1.30 -10.37
C HIS A 14 6.46 1.83 -9.98
N LEU A 15 6.50 2.81 -9.08
CA LEU A 15 7.74 3.37 -8.56
C LEU A 15 8.49 2.37 -7.68
N LEU A 16 7.79 1.72 -6.76
CA LEU A 16 8.35 0.75 -5.82
C LEU A 16 8.71 -0.58 -6.47
N LYS A 17 8.18 -0.88 -7.66
CA LYS A 17 8.61 -2.03 -8.49
C LYS A 17 10.00 -1.82 -9.10
N VAL A 18 10.46 -0.58 -9.22
CA VAL A 18 11.82 -0.31 -9.69
C VAL A 18 12.80 -0.63 -8.55
N PRO A 19 13.73 -1.58 -8.73
CA PRO A 19 14.65 -2.01 -7.68
C PRO A 19 15.55 -0.88 -7.19
N GLU A 20 15.90 0.09 -8.04
CA GLU A 20 16.68 1.28 -7.66
C GLU A 20 15.93 2.17 -6.66
N ASN A 21 14.64 2.40 -6.90
CA ASN A 21 13.78 3.17 -5.98
C ASN A 21 13.54 2.40 -4.68
N TRP A 22 13.40 1.08 -4.77
CA TRP A 22 13.24 0.22 -3.59
C TRP A 22 14.51 0.23 -2.73
N ALA A 23 15.69 0.10 -3.35
CA ALA A 23 16.97 0.17 -2.67
C ALA A 23 17.18 1.53 -1.99
N ALA A 24 16.67 2.62 -2.58
CA ALA A 24 16.73 3.95 -1.98
C ALA A 24 15.90 4.10 -0.69
N LEU A 25 14.89 3.24 -0.47
CA LEU A 25 14.10 3.23 0.77
C LEU A 25 14.86 2.59 1.93
N GLY A 26 15.81 1.70 1.65
CA GLY A 26 16.57 0.97 2.67
C GLY A 26 15.69 0.11 3.59
N TRP A 27 14.49 -0.28 3.14
CA TRP A 27 13.56 -1.08 3.94
C TRP A 27 14.04 -2.53 4.06
N GLY A 28 13.99 -3.08 5.27
CA GLY A 28 14.37 -4.47 5.57
C GLY A 28 13.32 -5.51 5.20
N ILE A 29 12.39 -5.17 4.31
CA ILE A 29 11.34 -6.08 3.83
C ILE A 29 11.58 -6.44 2.37
N ASP A 30 11.12 -7.63 1.99
CA ASP A 30 11.10 -8.06 0.61
C ASP A 30 10.17 -7.17 -0.26
N GLN A 31 10.70 -6.76 -1.40
CA GLN A 31 10.03 -5.87 -2.35
C GLN A 31 8.73 -6.49 -2.87
N GLU A 32 8.74 -7.78 -3.21
CA GLU A 32 7.55 -8.46 -3.73
C GLU A 32 6.47 -8.57 -2.66
N HIS A 33 6.87 -8.80 -1.42
CA HIS A 33 5.96 -8.87 -0.27
C HIS A 33 5.23 -7.54 -0.05
N PHE A 34 5.93 -6.41 -0.12
CA PHE A 34 5.31 -5.09 -0.03
C PHE A 34 4.38 -4.80 -1.22
N LEU A 35 4.83 -5.13 -2.44
CA LEU A 35 4.03 -4.92 -3.64
C LEU A 35 2.75 -5.77 -3.66
N ALA A 36 2.79 -6.98 -3.10
CA ALA A 36 1.64 -7.84 -2.92
C ALA A 36 0.61 -7.22 -1.96
N ALA A 37 1.04 -6.75 -0.79
CA ALA A 37 0.17 -6.07 0.17
C ALA A 37 -0.48 -4.80 -0.42
N LEU A 38 0.29 -4.03 -1.20
CA LEU A 38 -0.21 -2.83 -1.88
C LEU A 38 -1.22 -3.17 -3.00
N GLU A 39 -1.01 -4.26 -3.72
CA GLU A 39 -1.96 -4.78 -4.71
C GLU A 39 -3.25 -5.30 -4.07
N GLU A 40 -3.15 -6.00 -2.94
CA GLU A 40 -4.30 -6.45 -2.16
C GLU A 40 -5.14 -5.26 -1.70
N CYS A 41 -4.52 -4.22 -1.14
CA CYS A 41 -5.21 -2.99 -0.74
C CYS A 41 -5.85 -2.25 -1.93
N ARG A 42 -5.21 -2.27 -3.11
CA ARG A 42 -5.77 -1.68 -4.34
C ARG A 42 -6.99 -2.44 -4.83
N ASN A 43 -6.91 -3.77 -4.90
CA ASN A 43 -8.03 -4.62 -5.30
C ASN A 43 -9.18 -4.49 -4.31
N PHE A 44 -8.88 -4.44 -3.02
CA PHE A 44 -9.85 -4.17 -1.97
C PHE A 44 -10.56 -2.83 -2.18
N ARG A 45 -9.81 -1.72 -2.34
CA ARG A 45 -10.41 -0.40 -2.60
C ARG A 45 -11.29 -0.41 -3.86
N ASN A 46 -10.88 -1.13 -4.90
CA ASN A 46 -11.65 -1.28 -6.15
C ASN A 46 -12.92 -2.13 -5.93
N GLY A 47 -12.82 -3.17 -5.12
CA GLY A 47 -13.93 -4.04 -4.73
C GLY A 47 -14.93 -3.33 -3.81
N LEU A 48 -14.46 -2.51 -2.87
CA LEU A 48 -15.28 -1.69 -1.98
C LEU A 48 -16.15 -0.68 -2.75
N MET A 49 -15.61 -0.10 -3.82
CA MET A 49 -16.38 0.76 -4.74
C MET A 49 -17.44 -0.03 -5.54
N HIS A 50 -17.23 -1.33 -5.78
CA HIS A 50 -18.16 -2.18 -6.54
C HIS A 50 -19.24 -2.81 -5.64
N PHE A 51 -18.92 -3.05 -4.37
CA PHE A 51 -19.82 -3.57 -3.34
C PHE A 51 -19.90 -2.57 -2.19
N SER A 52 -20.74 -1.55 -2.34
CA SER A 52 -21.12 -0.68 -1.22
C SER A 52 -22.50 -1.06 -0.66
N PRO A 53 -22.65 -2.12 0.15
CA PRO A 53 -23.64 -2.10 1.20
C PRO A 53 -23.05 -1.30 2.37
N ASP A 54 -23.68 -0.17 2.67
CA ASP A 54 -23.45 0.54 3.93
C ASP A 54 -23.94 -0.39 5.07
N PRO A 55 -23.13 -0.71 6.11
CA PRO A 55 -21.80 -0.22 6.45
C PRO A 55 -20.62 -1.13 6.00
N VAL A 56 -19.44 -0.52 5.83
CA VAL A 56 -18.16 -1.23 5.60
C VAL A 56 -17.78 -2.04 6.85
N THR A 57 -17.68 -3.36 6.73
CA THR A 57 -17.28 -4.26 7.82
C THR A 57 -15.80 -4.16 8.15
N GLU A 58 -15.41 -4.38 9.41
CA GLU A 58 -13.99 -4.40 9.84
C GLU A 58 -13.17 -5.45 9.07
N GLU A 59 -13.79 -6.54 8.65
CA GLU A 59 -13.17 -7.56 7.80
C GLU A 59 -12.72 -7.02 6.44
N GLN A 60 -13.46 -6.05 5.89
CA GLN A 60 -13.11 -5.36 4.66
C GLN A 60 -11.88 -4.47 4.89
N LEU A 61 -11.69 -3.90 6.09
CA LEU A 61 -10.56 -3.02 6.40
C LEU A 61 -9.24 -3.76 6.67
N ARG A 62 -9.27 -5.08 6.90
CA ARG A 62 -8.07 -5.88 7.17
C ARG A 62 -6.89 -5.66 6.20
N PRO A 63 -7.06 -5.68 4.86
CA PRO A 63 -5.97 -5.43 3.91
C PRO A 63 -5.34 -4.04 4.07
N ALA A 64 -6.15 -3.01 4.33
CA ALA A 64 -5.65 -1.66 4.57
C ALA A 64 -4.92 -1.55 5.92
N GLN A 65 -5.44 -2.23 6.95
CA GLN A 65 -4.78 -2.30 8.26
C GLN A 65 -3.45 -3.07 8.19
N GLY A 66 -3.39 -4.17 7.46
CA GLY A 66 -2.16 -4.94 7.26
C GLY A 66 -1.06 -4.12 6.59
N LEU A 67 -1.41 -3.34 5.56
CA LEU A 67 -0.46 -2.41 4.93
C LEU A 67 -0.03 -1.30 5.90
N LEU A 68 -0.95 -0.78 6.73
CA LEU A 68 -0.63 0.28 7.69
C LEU A 68 0.33 -0.21 8.79
N GLU A 69 0.12 -1.41 9.32
CA GLU A 69 1.01 -2.01 10.32
C GLU A 69 2.39 -2.32 9.73
N LEU A 70 2.42 -2.77 8.47
CA LEU A 70 3.65 -2.98 7.73
C LEU A 70 4.43 -1.66 7.57
N LEU A 71 3.76 -0.58 7.18
CA LEU A 71 4.37 0.75 7.08
C LEU A 71 4.87 1.26 8.43
N ARG A 72 4.13 1.04 9.52
CA ARG A 72 4.56 1.40 10.89
C ARG A 72 5.80 0.63 11.32
N SER A 73 5.89 -0.65 10.99
CA SER A 73 7.09 -1.46 11.28
C SER A 73 8.34 -0.98 10.54
N LEU A 74 8.15 -0.33 9.39
CA LEU A 74 9.22 0.20 8.55
C LEU A 74 9.57 1.66 8.87
N ASP A 75 8.72 2.36 9.63
CA ASP A 75 8.96 3.73 10.07
C ASP A 75 9.78 3.74 11.37
N PRO A 76 11.05 4.20 11.34
CA PRO A 76 11.89 4.23 12.53
C PRO A 76 11.58 5.39 13.48
N GLN A 77 10.50 6.17 13.26
CA GLN A 77 10.15 7.36 14.04
C GLN A 77 8.89 7.17 14.92
N ILE A 78 8.37 5.95 15.05
CA ILE A 78 7.32 5.58 16.02
C ILE A 78 7.91 4.96 17.28
#